data_AF-A0A210PKB6-F1
#
_entry.id   AF-A0A210PKB6-F1
#
_cell.length_a   1.000
_cell.length_b   1.000
_cell.length_c   1.000
_cell.angle_alpha   90.00
_cell.angle_beta   90.00
_cell.angle_gamma   90.00
#
_symmetry.space_group_name_H-M   'P 1'
#
loop_
_entity.id
_entity.type
_entity.pdbx_description
1 polymer ?
#
loop_
_entity_poly.entity_id
_entity_poly.type
_entity_poly.pdbx_seq_one_letter_code
_entity_poly.pdbx_strand_id
1 'polypeptide(L)'
;MVELGGHDFDCLMVELGGHYFNWMMVDLGGHYLNCSMVELGGHDFDCLMAELGGHDFNLSMVELGGHDFDCLMVELGGHDFNWMMVELGGHDFDCLMVELGGHYFNWMMVDLGGHYLNCSMVELGGHDFDCLMAELGGHDFNLSMVELGGHDFDCLMVELGGHDFNWMMVELGGHDFDCLMVELGGHYFNWMMVELGDHYFNW
;
A
#
# COMPACT_ATOMS: atom_id res chain seq x y z
N MET A 1 -5.19 11.13 17.77
CA MET A 1 -6.29 11.28 16.81
C MET A 1 -6.18 12.64 16.17
N VAL A 2 -5.96 12.66 14.86
CA VAL A 2 -6.07 13.83 13.98
C VAL A 2 -7.23 13.53 13.03
N GLU A 3 -8.18 14.45 12.92
CA GLU A 3 -9.35 14.32 12.04
C GLU A 3 -9.49 15.63 11.26
N LEU A 4 -9.45 15.57 9.93
CA LEU A 4 -9.59 16.73 9.05
C LEU A 4 -10.59 16.41 7.94
N GLY A 5 -11.74 17.09 7.95
CA GLY A 5 -12.77 16.99 6.91
C GLY A 5 -12.98 18.32 6.18
N GLY A 6 -13.25 18.27 4.88
CA GLY A 6 -13.53 19.46 4.07
C GLY A 6 -14.16 19.15 2.72
N HIS A 7 -14.65 20.19 2.03
CA HIS A 7 -15.18 20.03 0.68
C HIS A 7 -14.03 20.03 -0.34
N ASP A 8 -13.20 21.07 -0.33
CA ASP A 8 -12.09 21.22 -1.26
C ASP A 8 -10.83 21.66 -0.49
N PHE A 9 -9.72 20.94 -0.67
CA PHE A 9 -8.39 21.40 -0.22
C PHE A 9 -7.46 21.55 -1.42
N ASP A 10 -6.91 22.76 -1.58
CA ASP A 10 -5.81 22.99 -2.53
C ASP A 10 -4.54 22.26 -2.11
N CYS A 11 -4.26 22.24 -0.79
CA CYS A 11 -3.14 21.54 -0.20
C CYS A 11 -3.43 21.17 1.26
N LEU A 12 -3.17 19.93 1.63
CA LEU A 12 -3.27 19.38 2.98
C LEU A 12 -1.95 18.70 3.36
N MET A 13 -1.36 19.08 4.49
CA MET A 13 -0.12 18.51 4.99
C MET A 13 -0.26 18.16 6.46
N VAL A 14 0.03 16.91 6.81
CA VAL A 14 0.06 16.39 8.18
C VAL A 14 1.43 15.77 8.41
N GLU A 15 2.18 16.34 9.35
CA GLU A 15 3.48 15.82 9.79
C GLU A 15 3.41 15.55 11.29
N LEU A 16 3.67 14.30 11.70
CA LEU A 16 3.73 13.93 13.12
C LEU A 16 5.01 13.14 13.40
N GLY A 17 5.77 13.59 14.40
CA GLY A 17 6.98 12.93 14.88
C GLY A 17 6.90 12.60 16.37
N GLY A 18 7.51 11.49 16.81
CA GLY A 18 7.64 11.18 18.24
C GLY A 18 8.58 10.02 18.55
N HIS A 19 8.70 9.69 19.83
CA HIS A 19 9.49 8.53 20.27
C HIS A 19 8.60 7.30 20.50
N TYR A 20 7.53 7.45 21.29
CA TYR A 20 6.67 6.34 21.68
C TYR A 20 5.20 6.74 21.55
N PHE A 21 4.42 5.92 20.85
CA PHE A 21 2.97 6.09 20.75
C PHE A 21 2.26 4.77 21.03
N ASN A 22 1.44 4.74 22.09
CA ASN A 22 0.56 3.59 22.31
C ASN A 22 -0.58 3.53 21.29
N TRP A 23 -1.04 4.68 20.80
CA TRP A 23 -2.13 4.70 19.83
C TRP A 23 -2.11 5.99 19.02
N MET A 24 -2.13 5.86 17.70
CA MET A 24 -2.26 6.97 16.77
C MET A 24 -3.30 6.65 15.70
N MET A 25 -4.15 7.64 15.43
CA MET A 25 -5.18 7.59 14.39
C MET A 25 -5.15 8.90 13.63
N VAL A 26 -5.10 8.82 12.31
CA VAL A 26 -5.18 9.93 11.36
C VAL A 26 -6.30 9.62 10.38
N ASP A 27 -7.31 10.48 10.33
CA ASP A 27 -8.45 10.38 9.42
C ASP A 27 -8.56 11.69 8.63
N LEU A 28 -8.43 11.60 7.30
CA LEU A 28 -8.50 12.74 6.39
C LEU A 28 -9.57 12.49 5.31
N GLY A 29 -10.56 13.39 5.25
CA GLY A 29 -11.65 13.35 4.30
C GLY A 29 -11.74 14.60 3.42
N GLY A 30 -11.92 14.45 2.10
CA GLY A 30 -12.12 15.58 1.18
C GLY A 30 -12.85 15.22 -0.11
N HIS A 31 -13.68 16.10 -0.66
CA HIS A 31 -14.27 15.87 -1.99
C HIS A 31 -13.22 16.07 -3.09
N TYR A 32 -12.48 17.19 -3.04
CA TYR A 32 -11.39 17.48 -3.97
C TYR A 32 -10.09 17.75 -3.22
N LEU A 33 -9.08 16.91 -3.44
CA LEU A 33 -7.76 16.98 -2.82
C LEU A 33 -6.69 17.13 -3.91
N ASN A 34 -6.28 18.37 -4.16
CA ASN A 34 -5.30 18.62 -5.23
C ASN A 34 -3.87 18.22 -4.81
N CYS A 35 -3.53 18.39 -3.54
CA CYS A 35 -2.27 17.92 -2.96
C CYS A 35 -2.52 17.48 -1.52
N SER A 36 -2.25 16.22 -1.19
CA SER A 36 -2.32 15.68 0.17
C SER A 36 -1.03 14.96 0.53
N MET A 37 -0.39 15.38 1.62
CA MET A 37 0.82 14.74 2.14
C MET A 37 0.63 14.38 3.61
N VAL A 38 0.86 13.11 3.94
CA VAL A 38 0.85 12.58 5.31
C VAL A 38 2.18 11.94 5.59
N GLU A 39 2.92 12.48 6.56
CA GLU A 39 4.20 11.96 7.01
C GLU A 39 4.09 11.65 8.51
N LEU A 40 4.16 10.37 8.88
CA LEU A 40 4.14 9.94 10.28
C LEU A 40 5.43 9.20 10.61
N GLY A 41 6.25 9.79 11.49
CA GLY A 41 7.51 9.26 11.96
C GLY A 41 7.49 8.92 13.45
N GLY A 42 8.07 7.78 13.83
CA GLY A 42 8.27 7.45 15.24
C GLY A 42 9.38 6.44 15.51
N HIS A 43 9.66 6.15 16.78
CA HIS A 43 10.50 5.01 17.12
C HIS A 43 9.62 3.77 17.29
N ASP A 44 8.69 3.81 18.23
CA ASP A 44 7.85 2.65 18.56
C ASP A 44 6.36 3.02 18.56
N PHE A 45 5.54 2.23 17.86
CA PHE A 45 4.08 2.33 17.80
C PHE A 45 3.42 1.00 18.19
N ASP A 46 2.61 0.98 19.25
CA ASP A 46 1.78 -0.21 19.53
C ASP A 46 0.65 -0.33 18.47
N CYS A 47 0.14 0.80 17.98
CA CYS A 47 -0.88 0.81 16.93
C CYS A 47 -0.93 2.16 16.21
N LEU A 48 -0.82 2.10 14.88
CA LEU A 48 -1.04 3.22 13.98
C LEU A 48 -2.12 2.87 12.96
N MET A 49 -3.12 3.75 12.84
CA MET A 49 -4.19 3.69 11.85
C MET A 49 -4.21 4.99 11.04
N ALA A 50 -4.14 4.87 9.72
CA ALA A 50 -4.26 5.98 8.78
C ALA A 50 -5.37 5.70 7.77
N GLU A 51 -6.39 6.56 7.74
CA GLU A 51 -7.50 6.51 6.80
C GLU A 51 -7.49 7.79 5.97
N LEU A 52 -7.42 7.67 4.64
CA LEU A 52 -7.59 8.80 3.73
C LEU A 52 -8.71 8.50 2.74
N GLY A 53 -9.79 9.27 2.83
CA GLY A 53 -10.96 9.16 1.97
C GLY A 53 -11.18 10.41 1.12
N GLY A 54 -11.56 10.22 -0.14
CA GLY A 54 -11.99 11.35 -0.96
C GLY A 54 -12.61 11.00 -2.30
N HIS A 55 -13.12 11.99 -3.03
CA HIS A 55 -13.66 11.72 -4.37
C HIS A 55 -12.54 11.80 -5.42
N ASP A 56 -11.86 12.94 -5.52
CA ASP A 56 -10.82 13.17 -6.52
C ASP A 56 -9.51 13.61 -5.86
N PHE A 57 -8.44 12.84 -6.10
CA PHE A 57 -7.09 13.11 -5.63
C PHE A 57 -6.16 13.34 -6.83
N ASN A 58 -5.51 14.50 -6.86
CA ASN A 58 -4.58 14.79 -7.94
C ASN A 58 -3.15 14.32 -7.60
N LEU A 59 -2.69 14.63 -6.39
CA LEU A 59 -1.40 14.19 -5.88
C LEU A 59 -1.52 13.79 -4.40
N SER A 60 -1.28 12.52 -4.12
CA SER A 60 -1.36 11.96 -2.77
C SER A 60 -0.08 11.22 -2.41
N MET A 61 0.51 11.59 -1.28
CA MET A 61 1.69 10.93 -0.71
C MET A 61 1.44 10.57 0.74
N VAL A 62 1.65 9.30 1.07
CA VAL A 62 1.58 8.78 2.44
C VAL A 62 2.91 8.11 2.75
N GLU A 63 3.66 8.67 3.70
CA GLU A 63 4.93 8.14 4.18
C GLU A 63 4.81 7.81 5.67
N LEU A 64 4.89 6.52 6.02
CA LEU A 64 4.85 6.07 7.42
C LEU A 64 6.17 5.38 7.76
N GLY A 65 6.94 5.99 8.66
CA GLY A 65 8.25 5.52 9.10
C GLY A 65 8.29 5.21 10.59
N GLY A 66 8.89 4.07 10.95
CA GLY A 66 9.09 3.69 12.34
C GLY A 66 10.28 2.75 12.55
N HIS A 67 10.66 2.51 13.80
CA HIS A 67 11.53 1.38 14.11
C HIS A 67 10.65 0.14 14.28
N ASP A 68 9.72 0.17 15.23
CA ASP A 68 8.89 -0.98 15.59
C ASP A 68 7.39 -0.62 15.53
N PHE A 69 6.60 -1.44 14.84
CA PHE A 69 5.14 -1.38 14.82
C PHE A 69 4.53 -2.72 15.25
N ASP A 70 3.80 -2.73 16.35
CA ASP A 70 3.01 -3.92 16.70
C ASP A 70 1.84 -4.08 15.70
N CYS A 71 1.22 -2.97 15.29
CA CYS A 71 0.15 -2.95 14.31
C CYS A 71 0.15 -1.66 13.49
N LEU A 72 0.23 -1.81 12.16
CA LEU A 72 0.03 -0.74 11.19
C LEU A 72 -1.14 -1.09 10.27
N MET A 73 -2.13 -0.19 10.20
CA MET A 73 -3.25 -0.26 9.26
C MET A 73 -3.33 1.02 8.44
N VAL A 74 -3.35 0.87 7.12
CA VAL A 74 -3.50 1.97 6.16
C VAL A 74 -4.65 1.65 5.23
N GLU A 75 -5.63 2.53 5.17
CA GLU A 75 -6.78 2.44 4.25
C GLU A 75 -6.84 3.73 3.43
N LEU A 76 -6.66 3.63 2.11
CA LEU A 76 -6.85 4.78 1.19
C LEU A 76 -7.98 4.46 0.22
N GLY A 77 -9.01 5.29 0.24
CA GLY A 77 -10.20 5.14 -0.59
C GLY A 77 -10.48 6.38 -1.43
N GLY A 78 -10.84 6.19 -2.70
CA GLY A 78 -11.38 7.29 -3.48
C GLY A 78 -11.94 6.92 -4.85
N HIS A 79 -12.48 7.90 -5.57
CA HIS A 79 -13.03 7.64 -6.91
C HIS A 79 -11.90 7.71 -7.94
N ASP A 80 -11.21 8.85 -8.02
CA ASP A 80 -10.20 9.11 -9.04
C ASP A 80 -8.87 9.54 -8.38
N PHE A 81 -7.78 8.85 -8.74
CA PHE A 81 -6.42 9.20 -8.32
C PHE A 81 -5.52 9.40 -9.54
N ASN A 82 -4.98 10.60 -9.70
CA ASN A 82 -4.01 10.84 -10.77
C ASN A 82 -2.60 10.34 -10.40
N TRP A 83 -2.16 10.62 -9.18
CA TRP A 83 -0.85 10.19 -8.70
C TRP A 83 -0.91 9.87 -7.22
N MET A 84 -0.67 8.60 -6.89
CA MET A 84 -0.60 8.10 -5.53
C MET A 84 0.75 7.45 -5.28
N MET A 85 1.37 7.82 -4.16
CA MET A 85 2.55 7.17 -3.62
C MET A 85 2.30 6.79 -2.16
N VAL A 86 2.54 5.54 -1.82
CA VAL A 86 2.50 5.02 -0.46
C VAL A 86 3.84 4.38 -0.16
N GLU A 87 4.53 4.89 0.86
CA GLU A 87 5.82 4.36 1.34
C GLU A 87 5.68 4.01 2.82
N LEU A 88 5.76 2.72 3.15
CA LEU A 88 5.72 2.24 4.54
C LEU A 88 7.06 1.59 4.87
N GLY A 89 7.80 2.22 5.80
CA GLY A 89 9.12 1.77 6.22
C GLY A 89 9.16 1.44 7.71
N GLY A 90 9.73 0.28 8.04
CA GLY A 90 9.96 -0.13 9.43
C GLY A 90 11.11 -1.11 9.59
N HIS A 91 11.63 -1.23 10.81
CA HIS A 91 12.52 -2.35 11.12
C HIS A 91 11.67 -3.61 11.37
N ASP A 92 10.70 -3.53 12.28
CA ASP A 92 9.85 -4.66 12.65
C ASP A 92 8.36 -4.30 12.51
N PHE A 93 7.59 -5.14 11.81
CA PHE A 93 6.12 -5.13 11.90
C PHE A 93 5.60 -6.50 12.32
N ASP A 94 4.86 -6.52 13.43
CA ASP A 94 4.11 -7.72 13.83
C ASP A 94 2.87 -7.92 12.95
N CYS A 95 2.15 -6.84 12.66
CA CYS A 95 0.99 -6.83 11.77
C CYS A 95 0.99 -5.58 10.88
N LEU A 96 1.01 -5.80 9.56
CA LEU A 96 0.88 -4.79 8.53
C LEU A 96 -0.36 -5.10 7.67
N MET A 97 -1.27 -4.14 7.56
CA MET A 97 -2.43 -4.20 6.67
C MET A 97 -2.50 -2.92 5.84
N VAL A 98 -2.54 -3.09 4.52
CA VAL A 98 -2.67 -1.99 3.56
C VAL A 98 -3.80 -2.32 2.61
N GLU A 99 -4.81 -1.46 2.57
CA GLU A 99 -5.96 -1.56 1.66
C GLU A 99 -6.05 -0.27 0.84
N LEU A 100 -5.80 -0.36 -0.47
CA LEU A 100 -5.93 0.77 -1.39
C LEU A 100 -7.07 0.48 -2.37
N GLY A 101 -8.10 1.31 -2.35
CA GLY A 101 -9.31 1.14 -3.16
C GLY A 101 -9.64 2.37 -4.00
N GLY A 102 -10.04 2.16 -5.25
CA GLY A 102 -10.66 3.24 -6.03
C GLY A 102 -11.21 2.86 -7.39
N HIS A 103 -11.81 3.81 -8.11
CA HIS A 103 -12.34 3.54 -9.45
C HIS A 103 -11.26 3.68 -10.52
N TYR A 104 -10.50 4.78 -10.52
CA TYR A 104 -9.52 5.08 -11.55
C TYR A 104 -8.17 5.48 -10.93
N PHE A 105 -7.09 4.83 -11.37
CA PHE A 105 -5.73 5.16 -10.98
C PHE A 105 -4.86 5.38 -12.22
N ASN A 106 -4.40 6.61 -12.45
CA ASN A 106 -3.45 6.86 -13.54
C ASN A 106 -2.03 6.40 -13.16
N TRP A 107 -1.62 6.63 -11.92
CA TRP A 107 -0.32 6.17 -11.45
C TRP A 107 -0.37 5.88 -9.95
N MET A 108 -0.08 4.64 -9.61
CA MET A 108 0.05 4.19 -8.23
C MET A 108 1.41 3.52 -8.03
N MET A 109 2.10 3.97 -6.99
CA MET A 109 3.30 3.32 -6.47
C MET A 109 3.08 2.98 -5.00
N VAL A 110 3.33 1.73 -4.65
CA VAL A 110 3.29 1.22 -3.29
C VAL A 110 4.64 0.58 -3.00
N ASP A 111 5.35 1.10 -2.00
CA ASP A 111 6.61 0.55 -1.49
C ASP A 111 6.45 0.20 -0.01
N LEU A 112 6.71 -1.06 0.31
CA LEU A 112 6.58 -1.63 1.64
C LEU A 112 7.91 -2.26 2.04
N GLY A 113 8.63 -1.62 2.95
CA GLY A 113 9.94 -2.04 3.45
C GLY A 113 9.91 -2.44 4.92
N GLY A 114 10.39 -3.65 5.23
CA GLY A 114 10.48 -4.15 6.60
C GLY A 114 11.66 -5.09 6.83
N HIS A 115 12.41 -4.96 7.92
CA HIS A 115 13.43 -5.96 8.23
C HIS A 115 12.79 -7.30 8.63
N TYR A 116 11.78 -7.27 9.50
CA TYR A 116 10.98 -8.43 9.88
C TYR A 116 9.49 -8.13 9.74
N LEU A 117 8.79 -8.96 8.97
CA LEU A 117 7.36 -8.85 8.69
C LEU A 117 6.67 -10.16 9.07
N ASN A 118 5.98 -10.18 10.22
CA ASN A 118 5.39 -11.41 10.74
C ASN A 118 4.05 -11.72 10.05
N CYS A 119 3.14 -10.76 9.97
CA CYS A 119 1.90 -10.86 9.20
C CYS A 119 1.74 -9.61 8.34
N SER A 120 1.78 -9.78 7.01
CA SER A 120 1.49 -8.71 6.06
C SER A 120 0.34 -9.09 5.13
N MET A 121 -0.58 -8.14 4.95
CA MET A 121 -1.67 -8.21 3.98
C MET A 121 -1.69 -6.91 3.19
N VAL A 122 -1.64 -7.03 1.88
CA VAL A 122 -1.69 -5.91 0.94
C VAL A 122 -2.78 -6.21 -0.06
N GLU A 123 -3.83 -5.38 -0.06
CA GLU A 123 -4.94 -5.45 -1.00
C GLU A 123 -4.97 -4.15 -1.82
N LEU A 124 -4.71 -4.26 -3.13
CA LEU A 124 -4.83 -3.14 -4.06
C LEU A 124 -5.98 -3.44 -5.02
N GLY A 125 -7.06 -2.68 -4.89
CA GLY A 125 -8.30 -2.86 -5.64
C GLY A 125 -8.65 -1.64 -6.49
N GLY A 126 -9.03 -1.86 -7.74
CA GLY A 126 -9.64 -0.79 -8.53
C GLY A 126 -10.40 -1.23 -9.77
N HIS A 127 -10.99 -0.29 -10.49
CA HIS A 127 -11.62 -0.63 -11.78
C HIS A 127 -10.54 -0.60 -12.88
N ASP A 128 -9.88 0.55 -13.06
CA ASP A 128 -8.92 0.76 -14.13
C ASP A 128 -7.60 1.35 -13.58
N PHE A 129 -6.47 0.76 -13.99
CA PHE A 129 -5.12 1.22 -13.66
C PHE A 129 -4.30 1.45 -14.94
N ASP A 130 -3.88 2.69 -15.20
CA ASP A 130 -2.92 2.96 -16.28
C ASP A 130 -1.52 2.43 -15.91
N CYS A 131 -1.12 2.58 -14.64
CA CYS A 131 0.15 2.10 -14.15
C CYS A 131 0.10 1.79 -12.66
N LEU A 132 0.35 0.54 -12.32
CA LEU A 132 0.51 0.07 -10.94
C LEU A 132 1.92 -0.52 -10.76
N MET A 133 2.64 0.03 -9.78
CA MET A 133 3.91 -0.53 -9.28
C MET A 133 3.76 -0.86 -7.80
N ALA A 134 3.99 -2.13 -7.46
CA ALA A 134 4.00 -2.60 -6.07
C ALA A 134 5.35 -3.27 -5.77
N GLU A 135 6.07 -2.71 -4.80
CA GLU A 135 7.31 -3.25 -4.26
C GLU A 135 7.09 -3.68 -2.80
N LEU A 136 7.41 -4.93 -2.50
CA LEU A 136 7.42 -5.46 -1.14
C LEU A 136 8.81 -6.01 -0.84
N GLY A 137 9.56 -5.27 -0.02
CA GLY A 137 10.93 -5.59 0.37
C GLY A 137 11.03 -5.97 1.85
N GLY A 138 11.78 -7.03 2.15
CA GLY A 138 12.14 -7.30 3.53
C GLY A 138 13.12 -8.42 3.76
N HIS A 139 13.70 -8.54 4.97
CA HIS A 139 14.63 -9.64 5.23
C HIS A 139 13.86 -10.94 5.47
N ASP A 140 12.95 -10.95 6.45
CA ASP A 140 12.21 -12.14 6.83
C ASP A 140 10.70 -11.89 6.81
N PHE A 141 9.98 -12.77 6.11
CA PHE A 141 8.52 -12.78 6.01
C PHE A 141 7.96 -14.11 6.53
N ASN A 142 7.05 -14.05 7.49
CA ASN A 142 6.43 -15.26 8.03
C ASN A 142 5.11 -15.60 7.32
N LEU A 143 4.14 -14.69 7.33
CA LEU A 143 2.88 -14.81 6.60
C LEU A 143 2.68 -13.55 5.75
N SER A 144 2.77 -13.70 4.42
CA SER A 144 2.54 -12.60 3.47
C SER A 144 1.44 -12.94 2.49
N MET A 145 0.50 -12.02 2.32
CA MET A 145 -0.57 -12.09 1.33
C MET A 145 -0.61 -10.78 0.54
N VAL A 146 -0.54 -10.91 -0.78
CA VAL A 146 -0.66 -9.79 -1.72
C VAL A 146 -1.78 -10.11 -2.68
N GLU A 147 -2.82 -9.28 -2.68
CA GLU A 147 -3.98 -9.38 -3.56
C GLU A 147 -4.04 -8.11 -4.41
N LEU A 148 -3.85 -8.25 -5.72
CA LEU A 148 -3.97 -7.15 -6.68
C LEU A 148 -5.16 -7.44 -7.58
N GLY A 149 -6.22 -6.65 -7.45
CA GLY A 149 -7.47 -6.80 -8.17
C GLY A 149 -7.79 -5.58 -9.02
N GLY A 150 -8.06 -5.79 -10.30
CA GLY A 150 -8.59 -4.74 -11.16
C GLY A 150 -9.34 -5.27 -12.38
N HIS A 151 -10.13 -4.44 -13.05
CA HIS A 151 -10.75 -4.83 -14.30
C HIS A 151 -9.70 -4.76 -15.42
N ASP A 152 -9.09 -3.58 -15.60
CA ASP A 152 -8.17 -3.28 -16.70
C ASP A 152 -6.85 -2.70 -16.15
N PHE A 153 -5.71 -3.24 -16.61
CA PHE A 153 -4.36 -2.76 -16.32
C PHE A 153 -3.58 -2.51 -17.61
N ASP A 154 -3.20 -1.26 -17.87
CA ASP A 154 -2.27 -0.96 -18.97
C ASP A 154 -0.86 -1.47 -18.63
N CYS A 155 -0.41 -1.24 -17.39
CA CYS A 155 0.86 -1.74 -16.89
C CYS A 155 0.79 -2.14 -15.42
N LEU A 156 1.12 -3.40 -15.14
CA LEU A 156 1.32 -3.92 -13.78
C LEU A 156 2.77 -4.38 -13.61
N MET A 157 3.45 -3.82 -12.61
CA MET A 157 4.76 -4.27 -12.13
C MET A 157 4.69 -4.63 -10.65
N VAL A 158 5.09 -5.86 -10.33
CA VAL A 158 5.16 -6.37 -8.96
C VAL A 158 6.56 -6.88 -8.69
N GLU A 159 7.22 -6.34 -7.67
CA GLU A 159 8.51 -6.81 -7.18
C GLU A 159 8.36 -7.27 -5.73
N LEU A 160 8.58 -8.56 -5.48
CA LEU A 160 8.59 -9.13 -4.13
C LEU A 160 10.01 -9.59 -3.82
N GLY A 161 10.69 -8.89 -2.93
CA GLY A 161 12.08 -9.12 -2.56
C GLY A 161 12.23 -9.50 -1.09
N GLY A 162 12.93 -10.59 -0.80
CA GLY A 162 13.37 -10.85 0.57
C GLY A 162 14.30 -12.03 0.77
N HIS A 163 14.85 -12.18 1.98
CA HIS A 163 15.80 -13.26 2.24
C HIS A 163 15.05 -14.58 2.51
N ASP A 164 14.16 -14.59 3.50
CA ASP A 164 13.43 -15.78 3.94
C ASP A 164 11.91 -15.56 3.91
N PHE A 165 11.20 -16.48 3.25
CA PHE A 165 9.73 -16.52 3.19
C PHE A 165 9.21 -17.84 3.73
N ASN A 166 8.43 -17.80 4.79
CA ASN A 166 7.80 -19.02 5.33
C ASN A 166 6.50 -19.36 4.60
N TRP A 167 5.59 -18.40 4.46
CA TRP A 167 4.36 -18.56 3.69
C TRP A 167 4.05 -17.29 2.90
N MET A 168 3.96 -17.43 1.58
CA MET A 168 3.61 -16.35 0.67
C MET A 168 2.45 -16.76 -0.24
N MET A 169 1.44 -15.91 -0.33
CA MET A 169 0.38 -15.98 -1.32
C MET A 169 0.35 -14.68 -2.12
N VAL A 170 0.30 -14.82 -3.45
CA VAL A 170 0.11 -13.71 -4.39
C VAL A 170 -1.07 -14.05 -5.26
N GLU A 171 -2.10 -13.22 -5.26
CA GLU A 171 -3.24 -13.32 -6.15
C GLU A 171 -3.28 -12.08 -7.04
N LEU A 172 -3.17 -12.31 -8.35
CA LEU A 172 -3.34 -11.26 -9.36
C LEU A 172 -4.64 -11.52 -10.10
N GLY A 173 -5.64 -10.69 -9.84
CA GLY A 173 -6.94 -10.71 -10.48
C GLY A 173 -7.06 -9.56 -11.48
N GLY A 174 -7.39 -9.88 -12.73
CA GLY A 174 -7.92 -8.89 -13.65
C GLY A 174 -8.26 -9.42 -15.03
N HIS A 175 -9.11 -8.68 -15.73
CA HIS A 175 -9.65 -9.08 -17.02
C HIS A 175 -8.68 -8.81 -18.16
N ASP A 176 -8.12 -7.60 -18.24
CA ASP A 176 -7.26 -7.16 -19.34
C ASP A 176 -5.91 -6.64 -18.82
N PHE A 177 -4.80 -7.17 -19.36
CA PHE A 177 -3.43 -6.69 -19.10
C PHE A 177 -2.72 -6.40 -20.43
N ASP A 178 -2.29 -5.16 -20.62
CA ASP A 178 -1.43 -4.81 -21.75
C ASP A 178 0.04 -5.15 -21.44
N CYS A 179 0.49 -4.90 -20.20
CA CYS A 179 1.82 -5.27 -19.73
C CYS A 179 1.78 -5.80 -18.29
N LEU A 180 2.35 -6.99 -18.07
CA LEU A 180 2.50 -7.62 -16.76
C LEU A 180 3.96 -8.03 -16.52
N MET A 181 4.55 -7.55 -15.44
CA MET A 181 5.86 -7.96 -14.94
C MET A 181 5.77 -8.34 -13.47
N VAL A 182 6.23 -9.55 -13.14
CA VAL A 182 6.33 -10.04 -11.77
C VAL A 182 7.75 -10.53 -11.53
N GLU A 183 8.44 -9.91 -10.59
CA GLU A 183 9.76 -10.31 -10.11
C GLU A 183 9.66 -10.85 -8.68
N LEU A 184 10.13 -12.08 -8.47
CA LEU A 184 10.18 -12.73 -7.17
C LEU A 184 11.63 -13.03 -6.83
N GLY A 185 12.16 -12.26 -5.88
CA GLY A 185 13.52 -12.39 -5.37
C GLY A 185 13.51 -13.01 -3.98
N GLY A 186 14.17 -14.16 -3.80
CA GLY A 186 14.54 -14.60 -2.47
C GLY A 186 15.44 -15.81 -2.36
N HIS A 187 16.05 -15.95 -1.18
CA HIS A 187 17.00 -17.02 -0.91
C HIS A 187 16.31 -18.31 -0.46
N TYR A 188 15.27 -18.20 0.37
CA TYR A 188 14.56 -19.34 0.93
C TYR A 188 13.04 -19.15 0.90
N PHE A 189 12.34 -20.15 0.35
CA PHE A 189 10.88 -20.24 0.37
C PHE A 189 10.47 -21.58 0.97
N ASN A 190 9.67 -21.57 2.03
CA ASN A 190 9.09 -22.80 2.58
C ASN A 190 7.76 -23.13 1.87
N TRP A 191 6.89 -22.14 1.70
CA TRP A 191 5.66 -22.27 0.91
C TRP A 191 5.37 -21.00 0.10
N MET A 192 5.01 -21.18 -1.17
CA MET A 192 4.61 -20.10 -2.07
C MET A 192 3.45 -20.58 -2.96
N MET A 193 2.45 -19.71 -3.12
CA MET A 193 1.37 -19.84 -4.10
C MET A 193 1.24 -18.54 -4.88
N VAL A 194 1.13 -18.66 -6.20
CA VAL A 194 0.82 -17.55 -7.10
C VAL A 194 -0.41 -17.96 -7.89
N GLU A 195 -1.48 -17.19 -7.76
CA GLU A 195 -2.72 -17.33 -8.53
C GLU A 195 -2.85 -16.18 -9.51
N LEU A 196 -3.23 -16.55 -10.73
CA LEU A 196 -3.45 -15.66 -11.86
C LEU A 196 -4.90 -15.91 -12.32
N GLY A 197 -5.77 -14.91 -12.17
CA GLY A 197 -7.18 -14.97 -12.56
C GLY A 197 -7.42 -15.09 -14.09
N ASP A 198 -8.67 -14.90 -14.53
CA ASP A 198 -9.04 -14.97 -15.95
C ASP A 198 -8.44 -13.78 -16.75
N HIS A 199 -7.26 -13.97 -17.32
CA HIS A 199 -6.50 -12.93 -18.01
C HIS A 199 -6.63 -13.00 -19.54
N TYR A 200 -6.92 -11.86 -20.17
CA TYR A 200 -6.67 -11.63 -21.60
C TYR A 200 -5.41 -10.79 -21.78
N PHE A 201 -4.46 -11.32 -22.54
CA PHE A 201 -3.25 -10.59 -22.95
C PHE A 201 -3.48 -10.04 -24.37
N ASN A 202 -3.55 -8.71 -24.51
CA ASN A 202 -3.56 -8.06 -25.82
C ASN A 202 -2.12 -7.97 -26.35
N TRP A 203 -1.81 -8.71 -27.43
CA TRP A 203 -0.51 -8.64 -28.14
C TRP A 203 -0.61 -7.83 -29.43
#